data_AF-A0A3B9ZS55-F1
#
_entry.id   AF-A0A3B9ZS55-F1
#
_cell.length_a   1.000
_cell.length_b   1.000
_cell.length_c   1.000
_cell.angle_alpha   90.00
_cell.angle_beta   90.00
_cell.angle_gamma   90.00
#
_symmetry.space_group_name_H-M   'P 1'
#
loop_
_entity.id
_entity.type
_entity.pdbx_description
1 polymer ?
#
loop_
_entity_poly.entity_id
_entity_poly.type
_entity_poly.pdbx_seq_one_letter_code
_entity_poly.pdbx_strand_id
1 'polypeptide(L)'
;IYKNIGGDTYDATYSGPIGSVITPFFKGLKAYNHLSSACSVCGKCTEVCPVKIPLHHMLLINRRDAVRAGAGTFSWNQGMKAYEYAFAKRSRLDMMGGKTKNAITRLGANALGEKKQLPKLADQSFSKQWTTKK
;
A
#
# COMPACT_ATOMS: atom_id res chain seq x y z
N ILE A 1 7.72 -17.09 9.17
CA ILE A 1 7.74 -17.35 7.71
C ILE A 1 9.20 -17.54 7.26
N TYR A 2 9.97 -16.47 7.04
CA TYR A 2 11.33 -16.54 6.47
C TYR A 2 12.44 -17.21 7.29
N LYS A 3 12.23 -17.49 8.59
CA LYS A 3 13.14 -18.34 9.39
C LYS A 3 12.95 -19.83 9.13
N ASN A 4 11.74 -20.23 8.72
CA ASN A 4 11.32 -21.63 8.67
C ASN A 4 11.08 -22.13 7.24
N ILE A 5 10.88 -21.22 6.29
CA ILE A 5 10.58 -21.53 4.89
C ILE A 5 11.78 -21.13 4.02
N GLY A 6 12.28 -22.09 3.23
CA GLY A 6 13.39 -21.91 2.30
C GLY A 6 13.06 -21.01 1.11
N GLY A 7 14.07 -20.69 0.30
CA GLY A 7 13.90 -19.89 -0.91
C GLY A 7 13.23 -20.66 -2.05
N ASP A 8 13.42 -21.98 -2.09
CA ASP A 8 12.93 -22.86 -3.16
C ASP A 8 11.41 -22.85 -3.29
N THR A 9 10.67 -22.63 -2.19
CA THR A 9 9.21 -22.53 -2.24
C THR A 9 8.72 -21.32 -3.04
N TYR A 10 9.60 -20.36 -3.30
CA TYR A 10 9.33 -19.16 -4.10
C TYR A 10 10.23 -19.09 -5.34
N ASP A 11 10.80 -20.22 -5.78
CA ASP A 11 11.72 -20.30 -6.92
C ASP A 11 12.88 -19.29 -6.81
N ALA A 12 13.42 -19.12 -5.60
CA ALA A 12 14.50 -18.20 -5.31
C ALA A 12 15.63 -18.95 -4.59
N THR A 13 16.86 -18.82 -5.09
CA THR A 13 18.04 -19.47 -4.49
C THR A 13 18.29 -18.98 -3.06
N TYR A 14 17.99 -17.71 -2.79
CA TYR A 14 18.23 -17.09 -1.50
C TYR A 14 16.94 -16.99 -0.70
N SER A 15 16.97 -17.49 0.54
CA SER A 15 15.85 -17.43 1.46
C SER A 15 15.83 -16.12 2.26
N GLY A 16 14.66 -15.84 2.81
CA GLY A 16 14.46 -14.76 3.76
C GLY A 16 14.60 -13.34 3.24
N PRO A 17 14.72 -12.34 4.15
CA PRO A 17 14.67 -10.93 3.78
C PRO A 17 15.80 -10.52 2.84
N ILE A 18 16.98 -11.15 2.94
CA ILE A 18 18.11 -10.92 2.04
C ILE A 18 17.72 -11.37 0.63
N GLY A 19 17.22 -12.60 0.49
CA GLY A 19 16.75 -13.14 -0.79
C GLY A 19 15.64 -12.30 -1.43
N SER A 20 14.68 -11.82 -0.63
CA SER A 20 13.59 -10.96 -1.11
C SER A 20 14.07 -9.60 -1.63
N VAL A 21 15.24 -9.12 -1.19
CA VAL A 21 15.86 -7.88 -1.69
C VAL A 21 16.64 -8.14 -2.97
N ILE A 22 17.49 -9.18 -3.01
CA ILE A 22 18.45 -9.39 -4.11
C ILE A 22 17.85 -10.14 -5.31
N THR A 23 16.91 -11.06 -5.09
CA THR A 23 16.35 -11.89 -6.17
C THR A 23 15.69 -11.05 -7.27
N PRO A 24 14.90 -10.00 -6.97
CA PRO A 24 14.36 -9.11 -8.01
C PRO A 24 15.43 -8.38 -8.84
N PHE A 25 16.62 -8.12 -8.30
CA PHE A 25 17.71 -7.52 -9.07
C PHE A 25 18.39 -8.52 -10.01
N PHE A 26 18.57 -9.76 -9.58
CA PHE A 26 19.21 -10.80 -10.39
C PHE A 26 18.29 -11.42 -11.43
N LYS A 27 17.07 -11.78 -11.04
CA LYS A 27 16.10 -12.48 -11.89
C LYS A 27 15.09 -11.55 -12.56
N GLY A 28 15.14 -10.26 -12.26
CA GLY A 28 14.28 -9.23 -12.83
C GLY A 28 13.08 -8.87 -11.97
N LEU A 29 12.83 -7.56 -11.85
CA LEU A 29 11.76 -6.99 -11.04
C LEU A 29 10.36 -7.45 -11.48
N LYS A 30 10.12 -7.62 -12.78
CA LYS A 30 8.78 -7.98 -13.30
C LYS A 30 8.31 -9.34 -12.80
N ALA A 31 9.20 -10.34 -12.77
CA ALA A 31 8.85 -11.70 -12.35
C ALA A 31 8.86 -11.84 -10.81
N TYR A 32 9.85 -11.25 -10.14
CA TYR A 32 10.10 -11.52 -8.71
C TYR A 32 9.70 -10.39 -7.74
N ASN A 33 9.03 -9.32 -8.18
CA ASN A 33 8.54 -8.26 -7.29
C ASN A 33 7.54 -8.76 -6.20
N HIS A 34 6.88 -9.90 -6.44
CA HIS A 34 6.00 -10.51 -5.45
C HIS A 34 6.75 -10.84 -4.14
N LEU A 35 8.06 -11.18 -4.20
CA LEU A 35 8.90 -11.40 -3.03
C LEU A 35 9.04 -10.14 -2.18
N SER A 36 9.33 -9.01 -2.83
CA SER A 36 9.43 -7.72 -2.15
C SER A 36 8.08 -7.28 -1.58
N SER A 37 6.98 -7.57 -2.28
CA SER A 37 5.60 -7.23 -1.86
C SER A 37 5.04 -8.12 -0.75
N ALA A 38 5.55 -9.35 -0.58
CA ALA A 38 5.08 -10.29 0.45
C ALA A 38 5.48 -9.90 1.90
N CYS A 39 6.49 -9.05 2.08
CA CYS A 39 6.95 -8.64 3.41
C CYS A 39 5.94 -7.71 4.12
N SER A 40 5.71 -7.87 5.43
CA SER A 40 4.92 -6.91 6.22
C SER A 40 5.68 -5.62 6.57
N VAL A 41 6.97 -5.54 6.26
CA VAL A 41 7.86 -4.40 6.54
C VAL A 41 7.92 -4.06 8.04
N CYS A 42 7.95 -5.08 8.91
CA CYS A 42 8.00 -4.89 10.37
C CYS A 42 9.35 -4.43 10.95
N GLY A 43 10.39 -4.27 10.12
CA GLY A 43 11.71 -3.76 10.55
C GLY A 43 12.60 -4.73 11.34
N LYS A 44 12.07 -5.85 11.85
CA LYS A 44 12.83 -6.78 12.72
C LYS A 44 14.12 -7.30 12.08
N CYS A 45 14.13 -7.52 10.76
CA CYS A 45 15.31 -7.98 10.04
C CYS A 45 16.50 -7.01 10.11
N THR A 46 16.26 -5.70 10.19
CA THR A 46 17.31 -4.70 10.34
C THR A 46 17.76 -4.55 11.79
N GLU A 47 16.82 -4.65 12.74
CA GLU A 47 17.11 -4.59 14.18
C GLU A 47 18.05 -5.73 14.63
N VAL A 48 17.82 -6.95 14.14
CA VAL A 48 18.61 -8.14 14.54
C VAL A 48 19.87 -8.34 13.68
N CYS A 49 20.09 -7.51 12.66
CA CYS A 49 21.21 -7.69 11.74
C CYS A 49 22.53 -7.24 12.42
N PRO A 50 23.54 -8.12 12.57
CA PRO A 50 24.78 -7.77 13.26
C PRO A 50 25.58 -6.68 12.53
N VAL A 51 25.46 -6.61 11.21
CA VAL A 51 26.14 -5.64 10.34
C VAL A 51 25.24 -4.45 9.94
N LYS A 52 24.09 -4.28 10.60
CA LYS A 52 23.17 -3.13 10.45
C LYS A 52 22.69 -2.85 9.02
N ILE A 53 22.44 -3.89 8.22
CA ILE A 53 21.92 -3.71 6.86
C ILE A 53 20.43 -3.28 6.91
N PRO A 54 20.04 -2.18 6.24
CA PRO A 54 18.67 -1.67 6.24
C PRO A 54 17.75 -2.44 5.26
N LEU A 55 17.63 -3.76 5.42
CA LEU A 55 16.87 -4.65 4.52
C LEU A 55 15.41 -4.22 4.33
N HIS A 56 14.72 -3.80 5.38
CA HIS A 56 13.32 -3.36 5.27
C HIS A 56 13.16 -2.09 4.40
N HIS A 57 14.11 -1.16 4.45
CA HIS A 57 14.13 0.00 3.57
C HIS A 57 14.44 -0.39 2.11
N MET A 58 15.37 -1.33 1.91
CA MET A 58 15.68 -1.84 0.57
C MET A 58 14.45 -2.49 -0.08
N LEU A 59 13.63 -3.22 0.68
CA LEU A 59 12.36 -3.78 0.18
C LEU A 59 11.37 -2.69 -0.26
N LEU A 60 11.31 -1.55 0.45
CA LEU A 60 10.48 -0.41 0.04
C LEU A 60 10.99 0.23 -1.25
N ILE A 61 12.31 0.31 -1.43
CA ILE A 61 12.92 0.80 -2.68
C ILE A 61 12.55 -0.12 -3.85
N ASN A 62 12.66 -1.44 -3.67
CA ASN A 62 12.26 -2.41 -4.69
C ASN A 62 10.78 -2.24 -5.08
N ARG A 63 9.88 -2.09 -4.10
CA ARG A 63 8.46 -1.86 -4.36
C ARG A 63 8.21 -0.57 -5.14
N ARG A 64 8.88 0.51 -4.76
CA ARG A 64 8.80 1.81 -5.47
C ARG A 64 9.25 1.66 -6.92
N ASP A 65 10.39 0.99 -7.12
CA ASP A 65 10.99 0.85 -8.44
C ASP A 65 10.17 -0.10 -9.33
N ALA A 66 9.56 -1.15 -8.75
CA ALA A 66 8.61 -1.99 -9.45
C ALA A 66 7.36 -1.22 -9.92
N VAL A 67 6.77 -0.38 -9.07
CA VAL A 67 5.63 0.47 -9.46
C VAL A 67 6.02 1.46 -10.56
N ARG A 68 7.22 2.06 -10.48
CA ARG A 68 7.76 2.95 -11.53
C ARG A 68 7.99 2.23 -12.85
N ALA A 69 8.43 0.98 -12.80
CA ALA A 69 8.58 0.12 -13.97
C ALA A 69 7.23 -0.39 -14.54
N GLY A 70 6.09 0.06 -13.99
CA GLY A 70 4.76 -0.29 -14.47
C GLY A 70 4.23 -1.61 -13.92
N ALA A 71 4.69 -2.07 -12.77
CA ALA A 71 4.08 -3.22 -12.10
C ALA A 71 2.59 -2.92 -11.76
N GLY A 72 1.71 -3.87 -12.04
CA GLY A 72 0.26 -3.76 -11.82
C GLY A 72 -0.55 -3.38 -13.07
N THR A 73 -1.87 -3.48 -12.97
CA THR A 73 -2.78 -3.13 -14.07
C THR A 73 -2.85 -1.62 -14.25
N PHE A 74 -3.01 -1.14 -15.49
CA PHE A 74 -3.14 0.29 -15.77
C PHE A 74 -4.26 0.95 -14.95
N SER A 75 -5.44 0.31 -14.86
CA SER A 75 -6.57 0.80 -14.06
C SER A 75 -6.21 0.98 -12.59
N TRP A 76 -5.48 0.02 -12.01
CA TRP A 76 -5.01 0.09 -10.63
C TRP A 76 -4.03 1.24 -10.44
N ASN A 77 -3.03 1.38 -11.32
CA ASN A 77 -2.01 2.42 -11.20
C ASN A 77 -2.60 3.83 -11.36
N GLN A 78 -3.55 4.03 -12.27
CA GLN A 78 -4.26 5.30 -12.38
C GLN A 78 -5.19 5.55 -11.19
N GLY A 79 -5.87 4.51 -10.71
CA GLY A 79 -6.70 4.59 -9.50
C GLY A 79 -5.90 5.03 -8.27
N MET A 80 -4.71 4.46 -8.06
CA MET A 80 -3.82 4.85 -6.96
C MET A 80 -3.30 6.28 -7.09
N LYS A 81 -2.97 6.75 -8.31
CA LYS A 81 -2.59 8.15 -8.54
C LYS A 81 -3.75 9.12 -8.30
N ALA A 82 -4.96 8.75 -8.73
CA ALA A 82 -6.16 9.54 -8.46
C ALA A 82 -6.47 9.61 -6.96
N TYR A 83 -6.30 8.48 -6.24
CA TYR A 83 -6.42 8.40 -4.80
C TYR A 83 -5.39 9.31 -4.11
N GLU A 84 -4.11 9.20 -4.48
CA GLU A 84 -3.05 10.09 -3.97
C GLU A 84 -3.41 11.55 -4.19
N TYR A 85 -3.79 11.94 -5.41
CA TYR A 85 -4.18 13.31 -5.72
C TYR A 85 -5.37 13.79 -4.87
N ALA A 86 -6.41 12.96 -4.71
CA ALA A 86 -7.59 13.32 -3.94
C ALA A 86 -7.29 13.50 -2.44
N PHE A 87 -6.51 12.58 -1.86
CA PHE A 87 -6.24 12.56 -0.42
C PHE A 87 -5.03 13.40 0.01
N ALA A 88 -4.12 13.76 -0.90
CA ALA A 88 -2.92 14.54 -0.58
C ALA A 88 -3.21 15.96 -0.07
N LYS A 89 -4.39 16.52 -0.38
CA LYS A 89 -4.78 17.86 0.11
C LYS A 89 -6.18 17.84 0.69
N ARG A 90 -6.29 18.36 1.91
CA ARG A 90 -7.56 18.46 2.62
C ARG A 90 -8.62 19.27 1.88
N SER A 91 -8.21 20.36 1.21
CA SER A 91 -9.09 21.21 0.41
C SER A 91 -9.77 20.46 -0.74
N ARG A 92 -9.07 19.51 -1.37
CA ARG A 92 -9.63 18.68 -2.45
C ARG A 92 -10.71 17.74 -1.92
N LEU A 93 -10.48 17.15 -0.75
CA LEU A 93 -11.51 16.35 -0.06
C LEU A 93 -12.70 17.21 0.37
N ASP A 94 -12.49 18.47 0.71
CA ASP A 94 -13.53 19.40 1.17
C ASP A 94 -14.33 20.08 0.05
N MET A 95 -13.90 19.92 -1.19
CA MET A 95 -14.62 20.37 -2.39
C MET A 95 -15.92 19.57 -2.59
N MET A 96 -15.93 18.29 -2.20
CA MET A 96 -17.12 17.45 -2.23
C MET A 96 -17.85 17.46 -0.88
N GLY A 97 -19.13 17.82 -0.89
CA GLY A 97 -19.99 17.85 0.30
C GLY A 97 -20.38 16.46 0.81
N GLY A 98 -20.89 16.37 2.04
CA GLY A 98 -21.29 15.08 2.63
C GLY A 98 -22.39 14.34 1.87
N LYS A 99 -23.35 15.05 1.26
CA LYS A 99 -24.40 14.45 0.41
C LYS A 99 -23.82 13.68 -0.77
N THR A 100 -22.88 14.28 -1.50
CA THR A 100 -22.22 13.65 -2.66
C THR A 100 -21.39 12.44 -2.23
N LYS A 101 -20.67 12.55 -1.11
CA LYS A 101 -19.89 11.45 -0.55
C LYS A 101 -20.77 10.29 -0.08
N ASN A 102 -21.93 10.58 0.51
CA ASN A 102 -22.93 9.57 0.91
C ASN A 102 -23.60 8.90 -0.29
N ALA A 103 -23.75 9.59 -1.42
CA ALA A 103 -24.22 8.97 -2.65
C ALA A 103 -23.15 8.01 -3.21
N ILE A 104 -21.87 8.43 -3.21
CA ILE A 104 -20.75 7.59 -3.67
C ILE A 104 -20.59 6.34 -2.81
N THR A 105 -20.72 6.44 -1.49
CA THR A 105 -20.62 5.25 -0.61
C THR A 105 -21.73 4.24 -0.87
N ARG A 106 -22.92 4.68 -1.32
CA ARG A 106 -24.02 3.77 -1.68
C ARG A 106 -23.83 3.06 -3.02
N LEU A 107 -23.05 3.63 -3.94
CA LEU A 107 -22.71 2.99 -5.22
C LEU A 107 -21.81 1.76 -5.04
N GLY A 108 -21.11 1.65 -3.91
CA GLY A 108 -20.30 0.50 -3.53
C GLY A 108 -20.96 -0.42 -2.51
N ALA A 109 -22.30 -0.56 -2.56
CA ALA A 109 -23.04 -1.46 -1.67
C ALA A 109 -22.37 -2.85 -1.68
N ASN A 110 -21.91 -3.31 -0.52
CA ASN A 110 -21.16 -4.54 -0.25
C ASN A 110 -19.62 -4.47 -0.32
N ALA A 111 -18.99 -3.29 -0.48
CA ALA A 111 -17.53 -3.19 -0.36
C ALA A 111 -16.97 -3.68 1.00
N LEU A 112 -17.80 -3.65 2.06
CA LEU A 112 -17.45 -4.12 3.41
C LEU A 112 -18.08 -5.49 3.75
N GLY A 113 -18.79 -6.12 2.82
CA GLY A 113 -19.54 -7.37 3.02
C GLY A 113 -21.00 -7.15 3.44
N GLU A 114 -21.83 -8.19 3.29
CA GLU A 114 -23.31 -8.15 3.40
C GLU A 114 -23.83 -7.66 4.76
N LYS A 115 -23.04 -7.86 5.83
CA LYS A 115 -23.42 -7.49 7.20
C LYS A 115 -22.91 -6.11 7.64
N LYS A 116 -22.18 -5.39 6.78
CA LYS A 116 -21.55 -4.11 7.15
C LYS A 116 -22.14 -2.97 6.33
N GLN A 117 -22.64 -1.97 7.04
CA GLN A 117 -23.13 -0.73 6.42
C GLN A 117 -22.04 0.34 6.48
N LEU A 118 -21.93 1.12 5.41
CA LEU A 118 -21.03 2.27 5.39
C LEU A 118 -21.60 3.39 6.28
N PRO A 119 -20.76 4.06 7.10
CA PRO A 119 -21.23 5.13 7.96
C PRO A 119 -21.74 6.32 7.14
N LYS A 120 -22.80 6.98 7.63
CA LYS A 120 -23.29 8.23 7.06
C LYS A 120 -22.28 9.34 7.34
N LEU A 121 -21.69 9.88 6.28
CA LEU A 121 -20.76 11.01 6.34
C LEU A 121 -21.52 12.30 6.64
N ALA A 122 -20.95 13.15 7.50
CA ALA A 122 -21.51 14.46 7.82
C ALA A 122 -21.42 15.43 6.63
N ASP A 123 -22.36 16.38 6.53
CA ASP A 123 -22.42 17.36 5.44
C ASP A 123 -21.20 18.27 5.40
N GLN A 124 -20.77 18.72 6.58
CA GLN A 124 -19.53 19.43 6.78
C GLN A 124 -18.50 18.49 7.37
N SER A 125 -17.26 18.66 6.94
CA SER A 125 -16.15 17.91 7.46
C SER A 125 -15.65 18.45 8.81
N PHE A 126 -14.95 17.62 9.58
CA PHE A 126 -14.51 17.98 10.92
C PHE A 126 -13.71 19.29 10.97
N SER A 127 -12.78 19.51 10.01
CA SER A 127 -12.00 20.75 9.95
C SER A 127 -12.85 21.99 9.73
N LYS A 128 -13.91 21.91 8.90
CA LYS A 128 -14.85 23.03 8.69
C LYS A 128 -15.72 23.26 9.92
N GLN A 129 -16.21 22.19 10.55
CA GLN A 129 -16.99 22.30 11.79
C GLN A 129 -16.18 22.96 12.91
N TRP A 130 -14.88 22.65 13.00
CA TRP A 130 -13.97 23.22 13.99
C TRP A 130 -13.76 24.72 13.78
N THR A 131 -13.64 25.18 12.54
CA THR A 131 -13.48 26.62 12.23
C THR A 131 -14.77 27.41 12.44
N THR A 132 -15.94 26.80 12.21
CA THR A 132 -17.24 27.48 12.31
C THR A 132 -17.78 27.54 13.74
N LYS A 133 -17.36 26.63 14.62
CA LYS A 133 -17.76 26.60 16.05
C LYS A 133 -16.91 27.50 16.96
N LYS A 134 -15.97 28.25 16.38
CA LYS A 134 -15.14 29.22 17.08
C LYS A 134 -15.75 30.60 16.94
#